data_AF-A0A520PGJ8-F1
#
_entry.id   AF-A0A520PGJ8-F1
#
_cell.length_a   1.000
_cell.length_b   1.000
_cell.length_c   1.000
_cell.angle_alpha   90.00
_cell.angle_beta   90.00
_cell.angle_gamma   90.00
#
_symmetry.space_group_name_H-M   'P 1'
#
loop_
_entity.id
_entity.type
_entity.pdbx_description
1 polymer ?
#
loop_
_entity_poly.entity_id
_entity_poly.type
_entity_poly.pdbx_seq_one_letter_code
_entity_poly.pdbx_strand_id
1 'polypeptide(L)'
;MAKPKTDEISKEPNGDLDRRSFLRKSLAAGGAVAAASAGATQALAEVNPANLPPNKPIWSQMLGPGVTQSPYGSPSPHEAHVVRRNVGWLTSSTQSSINFTPLQDLHGIITPNGLHFERHHGGVPAINPNEHR
;
A
#
# COMPACT_ATOMS: atom_id res chain seq x y z
N MET A 1 42.94 -56.58 -49.97
CA MET A 1 41.76 -56.71 -49.07
C MET A 1 42.31 -57.18 -47.73
N ALA A 2 42.17 -56.52 -46.59
CA ALA A 2 41.18 -55.56 -46.10
C ALA A 2 41.86 -54.41 -45.32
N LYS A 3 41.24 -53.23 -45.28
CA LYS A 3 41.66 -52.11 -44.42
C LYS A 3 41.07 -52.31 -43.01
N PRO A 4 41.78 -51.95 -41.92
CA PRO A 4 41.19 -51.93 -40.59
C PRO A 4 40.17 -50.78 -40.47
N LYS A 5 39.08 -51.07 -39.75
CA LYS A 5 37.93 -50.20 -39.51
C LYS A 5 38.30 -49.22 -38.39
N THR A 6 38.25 -47.92 -38.65
CA THR A 6 38.34 -46.89 -37.61
C THR A 6 37.05 -46.88 -36.81
N ASP A 7 37.15 -47.00 -35.48
CA ASP A 7 36.03 -46.92 -34.57
C ASP A 7 35.42 -45.51 -34.59
N GLU A 8 34.11 -45.43 -34.85
CA GLU A 8 33.32 -44.21 -34.71
C GLU A 8 33.21 -43.85 -33.22
N ILE A 9 33.81 -42.73 -32.84
CA ILE A 9 33.60 -42.10 -31.54
C ILE A 9 32.14 -41.65 -31.47
N SER A 10 31.39 -42.25 -30.55
CA SER A 10 30.01 -41.89 -30.24
C SER A 10 29.91 -40.40 -29.86
N LYS A 11 29.07 -39.67 -30.60
CA LYS A 11 28.72 -38.29 -30.29
C LYS A 11 27.75 -38.28 -29.11
N GLU A 12 28.28 -38.13 -27.90
CA GLU A 12 27.48 -37.83 -26.71
C GLU A 12 26.64 -36.56 -26.94
N PRO A 13 25.38 -36.52 -26.48
CA PRO A 13 24.52 -35.37 -26.69
C PRO A 13 25.10 -34.17 -25.94
N ASN A 14 25.43 -33.11 -26.67
CA ASN A 14 25.96 -31.88 -26.10
C ASN A 14 24.98 -31.40 -25.03
N GLY A 15 25.40 -31.46 -23.75
CA GLY A 15 24.65 -31.04 -22.58
C GLY A 15 24.48 -29.52 -22.47
N ASP A 16 24.31 -28.84 -23.60
CA ASP A 16 23.96 -27.44 -23.67
C ASP A 16 22.47 -27.29 -23.36
N LEU A 17 22.11 -27.45 -22.09
CA LEU A 17 21.02 -26.65 -21.54
C LEU A 17 21.48 -25.19 -21.61
N ASP A 18 21.26 -24.62 -22.80
CA ASP A 18 21.73 -23.34 -23.29
C ASP A 18 21.57 -22.28 -22.21
N ARG A 19 22.66 -21.59 -21.85
CA ARG A 19 22.68 -20.46 -20.90
C ARG A 19 21.57 -19.45 -21.24
N ARG A 20 21.22 -19.29 -22.52
CA ARG A 20 20.10 -18.46 -22.97
C ARG A 20 18.73 -18.99 -22.56
N SER A 21 18.53 -20.31 -22.58
CA SER A 21 17.32 -20.96 -22.08
C SER A 21 17.18 -20.78 -20.58
N PHE A 22 18.28 -20.91 -19.82
CA PHE A 22 18.30 -20.61 -18.38
C PHE A 22 17.92 -19.14 -18.12
N LEU A 23 18.60 -18.18 -18.76
CA LEU A 23 18.32 -16.75 -18.56
C LEU A 23 16.88 -16.37 -18.94
N ARG A 24 16.32 -16.94 -20.02
CA ARG A 24 14.92 -16.73 -20.42
C ARG A 24 13.94 -17.25 -19.37
N LYS A 25 14.19 -18.44 -18.83
CA LYS A 25 13.36 -19.03 -17.78
C LYS A 25 13.48 -18.27 -16.46
N SER A 26 14.67 -17.81 -16.11
CA SER A 26 14.91 -16.96 -14.92
C SER A 26 14.19 -15.61 -15.03
N LEU A 27 14.21 -14.98 -16.21
CA LEU A 27 13.50 -13.71 -16.43
C LEU A 27 11.98 -13.90 -16.38
N ALA A 28 11.45 -14.98 -16.95
CA ALA A 28 10.03 -15.30 -16.87
C ALA A 28 9.57 -15.59 -15.43
N ALA A 29 10.37 -16.33 -14.66
CA ALA A 29 10.09 -16.60 -13.25
C ALA A 29 10.22 -15.33 -12.39
N GLY A 30 11.24 -14.51 -12.63
CA GLY A 30 11.43 -13.23 -11.93
C GLY A 30 10.35 -12.19 -12.24
N GLY A 31 9.87 -12.14 -13.49
CA GLY A 31 8.78 -11.26 -13.90
C GLY A 31 7.45 -11.60 -13.24
N ALA A 32 7.16 -12.88 -13.01
CA ALA A 32 5.97 -13.32 -12.28
C ALA A 32 5.99 -12.92 -10.80
N VAL A 33 7.17 -12.97 -10.16
CA VAL A 33 7.34 -12.50 -8.76
C VAL A 33 7.23 -10.98 -8.67
N ALA A 34 7.78 -10.24 -9.64
CA ALA A 34 7.65 -8.79 -9.71
C ALA A 34 6.18 -8.34 -9.88
N ALA A 35 5.40 -9.04 -10.72
CA ALA A 35 3.97 -8.80 -10.89
C ALA A 35 3.16 -9.13 -9.63
N ALA A 36 3.54 -10.15 -8.87
CA ALA A 36 2.92 -10.46 -7.58
C ALA A 36 3.26 -9.43 -6.50
N SER A 37 4.46 -8.84 -6.51
CA SER A 37 4.81 -7.71 -5.63
C SER A 37 4.20 -6.37 -6.04
N ALA A 38 3.86 -6.18 -7.32
CA ALA A 38 3.15 -4.99 -7.79
C ALA A 38 1.70 -4.92 -7.27
N GLY A 39 1.13 -6.06 -6.84
CA GLY A 39 -0.15 -6.09 -6.12
C GLY A 39 -0.06 -5.68 -4.64
N ALA A 40 1.16 -5.57 -4.09
CA ALA A 40 1.41 -5.20 -2.69
C ALA A 40 1.86 -3.73 -2.52
N THR A 41 2.18 -3.03 -3.60
CA THR A 41 2.27 -1.56 -3.59
C THR A 41 0.86 -1.00 -3.64
N GLN A 42 0.34 -0.74 -2.44
CA GLN A 42 -0.85 0.07 -2.21
C GLN A 42 -0.87 1.29 -3.13
N ALA A 43 -2.07 1.61 -3.62
CA ALA A 43 -2.41 2.78 -4.41
C ALA A 43 -1.62 4.04 -4.00
N LEU A 44 -0.46 4.25 -4.62
CA LEU A 44 0.06 5.59 -4.80
C LEU A 44 -0.93 6.24 -5.76
N ALA A 45 -1.63 7.28 -5.28
CA ALA A 45 -2.47 8.09 -6.16
C ALA A 45 -1.66 8.39 -7.42
N GLU A 46 -2.17 7.96 -8.57
CA GLU A 46 -1.45 8.06 -9.84
C GLU A 46 -1.09 9.53 -10.07
N VAL A 47 0.21 9.82 -10.04
CA VAL A 47 0.70 11.18 -10.19
C VAL A 47 0.43 11.59 -11.63
N ASN A 48 -0.53 12.48 -11.84
CA ASN A 48 -0.85 12.96 -13.18
C ASN A 48 0.37 13.67 -13.79
N PRO A 49 0.97 13.17 -14.89
CA PRO A 49 2.17 13.76 -15.49
C PRO A 49 1.97 15.20 -15.96
N ALA A 50 0.73 15.62 -16.24
CA ALA A 50 0.41 17.00 -16.59
C ALA A 50 0.68 17.99 -15.44
N ASN A 51 0.72 17.51 -14.20
CA ASN A 51 1.00 18.33 -13.02
C ASN A 51 2.50 18.37 -12.64
N LEU A 52 3.35 17.63 -13.34
CA LEU A 52 4.79 17.56 -13.04
C LEU A 52 5.61 18.57 -13.87
N PRO A 53 6.77 19.02 -13.36
CA PRO A 53 7.69 19.86 -14.14
C PRO A 53 8.06 19.20 -15.49
N PRO A 54 8.18 19.97 -16.59
CA PRO A 54 8.16 21.44 -16.67
C PRO A 54 6.75 22.07 -16.78
N ASN A 55 5.69 21.28 -16.71
CA ASN A 55 4.33 21.77 -16.82
C ASN A 55 3.90 22.54 -15.56
N LYS A 56 2.94 23.46 -15.72
CA LYS A 56 2.29 24.10 -14.59
C LYS A 56 1.15 23.20 -14.11
N PRO A 57 1.03 22.95 -12.80
CA PRO A 57 -0.04 22.11 -12.28
C PRO A 57 -1.39 22.81 -12.39
N ILE A 58 -2.44 22.02 -12.65
CA ILE A 58 -3.79 22.51 -12.95
C ILE A 58 -4.35 23.39 -11.81
N TRP A 59 -4.10 23.03 -10.55
CA TRP A 59 -4.56 23.79 -9.38
C TRP A 59 -3.94 25.19 -9.26
N SER A 60 -2.83 25.46 -9.95
CA SER A 60 -2.23 26.80 -10.00
C SER A 60 -2.94 27.76 -10.97
N GLN A 61 -3.89 27.25 -11.76
CA GLN A 61 -4.52 27.96 -12.87
C GLN A 61 -6.01 28.27 -12.63
N MET A 62 -6.56 27.88 -11.47
CA MET A 62 -7.98 28.06 -11.12
C MET A 62 -8.16 28.37 -9.64
N LEU A 63 -9.29 29.00 -9.29
CA LEU A 63 -9.66 29.21 -7.90
C LEU A 63 -10.16 27.90 -7.26
N GLY A 64 -9.88 27.74 -5.97
CA GLY A 64 -10.35 26.62 -5.18
C GLY A 64 -11.73 26.85 -4.54
N PRO A 65 -12.12 25.94 -3.61
CA PRO A 65 -13.26 26.10 -2.72
C PRO A 65 -13.40 27.48 -2.06
N GLY A 66 -14.63 27.94 -1.89
CA GLY A 66 -14.94 29.14 -1.10
C GLY A 66 -14.80 28.91 0.41
N VAL A 67 -14.67 30.00 1.17
CA VAL A 67 -14.33 29.98 2.61
C VAL A 67 -15.34 29.26 3.52
N THR A 68 -16.59 29.06 3.07
CA THR A 68 -17.65 28.36 3.83
C THR A 68 -18.09 27.04 3.19
N GLN A 69 -17.34 26.51 2.21
CA GLN A 69 -17.73 25.25 1.55
C GLN A 69 -17.74 24.07 2.54
N SER A 70 -16.89 24.10 3.57
CA SER A 70 -16.82 23.12 4.64
C SER A 70 -16.92 23.83 6.00
N PRO A 71 -18.14 24.07 6.52
CA PRO A 71 -18.34 24.77 7.80
C PRO A 71 -17.71 24.07 9.01
N TYR A 72 -17.55 22.75 8.92
CA TYR A 72 -16.71 21.97 9.83
C TYR A 72 -15.71 21.18 8.98
N GLY A 73 -14.42 21.45 9.19
CA GLY A 73 -13.35 20.90 8.36
C GLY A 73 -13.21 19.39 8.48
N SER A 74 -12.71 18.78 7.41
CA SER A 74 -12.32 17.37 7.35
C SER A 74 -10.87 17.26 6.85
N PRO A 75 -10.14 16.19 7.20
CA PRO A 75 -8.80 15.94 6.66
C PRO A 75 -8.79 15.84 5.13
N SER A 76 -7.61 16.07 4.55
CA SER A 76 -7.37 15.89 3.11
C SER A 76 -7.69 14.45 2.68
N PRO A 77 -8.30 14.21 1.50
CA PRO A 77 -8.49 12.88 0.95
C PRO A 77 -7.18 12.08 0.79
N HIS A 78 -6.04 12.77 0.63
CA HIS A 78 -4.73 12.14 0.52
C HIS A 78 -4.23 11.54 1.86
N GLU A 79 -4.83 11.97 2.98
CA GLU A 79 -4.52 11.49 4.34
C GLU A 79 -5.57 10.51 4.86
N ALA A 80 -6.36 9.89 3.97
CA ALA A 80 -7.45 8.98 4.36
C ALA A 80 -6.99 7.75 5.17
N HIS A 81 -5.69 7.42 5.13
CA HIS A 81 -5.09 6.32 5.88
C HIS A 81 -4.75 6.68 7.34
N VAL A 82 -4.74 7.98 7.68
CA VAL A 82 -4.42 8.52 9.01
C VAL A 82 -5.68 8.48 9.86
N VAL A 83 -6.00 7.29 10.35
CA VAL A 83 -7.21 6.99 11.13
C VAL A 83 -6.89 6.16 12.36
N ARG A 84 -7.78 6.20 13.35
CA ARG A 84 -7.75 5.25 14.47
C ARG A 84 -7.86 3.81 13.95
N ARG A 85 -7.10 2.88 14.52
CA ARG A 85 -7.18 1.46 14.15
C ARG A 85 -7.57 0.60 15.34
N ASN A 86 -8.44 -0.38 15.10
CA ASN A 86 -8.79 -1.42 16.07
C ASN A 86 -8.04 -2.71 15.72
N VAL A 87 -7.65 -3.47 16.75
CA VAL A 87 -7.07 -4.80 16.59
C VAL A 87 -8.07 -5.81 17.16
N GLY A 88 -8.86 -6.42 16.26
CA GLY A 88 -10.08 -7.15 16.64
C GLY A 88 -9.89 -8.38 17.52
N TRP A 89 -8.68 -8.89 17.66
CA TRP A 89 -8.37 -10.05 18.50
C TRP A 89 -7.96 -9.69 19.94
N LEU A 90 -7.74 -8.40 20.25
CA LEU A 90 -7.29 -7.99 21.59
C LEU A 90 -8.37 -8.15 22.67
N THR A 91 -9.64 -8.02 22.31
CA THR A 91 -10.77 -8.08 23.25
C THR A 91 -11.93 -8.88 22.66
N SER A 92 -12.84 -9.34 23.52
CA SER A 92 -13.98 -10.18 23.11
C SER A 92 -15.09 -9.40 22.40
N SER A 93 -15.23 -8.11 22.66
CA SER A 93 -16.19 -7.22 21.98
C SER A 93 -15.55 -5.88 21.65
N THR A 94 -16.08 -5.20 20.64
CA THR A 94 -15.61 -3.86 20.22
C THR A 94 -16.10 -2.74 21.14
N GLN A 95 -17.23 -2.93 21.82
CA GLN A 95 -17.76 -1.98 22.82
C GLN A 95 -16.93 -1.99 24.10
N SER A 96 -16.30 -3.12 24.43
CA SER A 96 -15.36 -3.26 25.54
C SER A 96 -13.92 -3.43 25.02
N SER A 97 -13.41 -2.44 24.31
CA SER A 97 -12.16 -2.53 23.55
C SER A 97 -11.27 -1.28 23.66
N ILE A 98 -10.23 -1.26 22.83
CA ILE A 98 -9.24 -0.22 22.63
C ILE A 98 -9.05 0.01 21.12
N ASN A 99 -8.84 1.25 20.70
CA ASN A 99 -8.25 1.58 19.40
C ASN A 99 -6.94 2.33 19.59
N PHE A 100 -6.24 2.63 18.49
CA PHE A 100 -4.91 3.24 18.55
C PHE A 100 -4.83 4.50 17.70
N THR A 101 -4.24 5.55 18.26
CA THR A 101 -3.82 6.76 17.53
C THR A 101 -2.75 6.37 16.50
N PRO A 102 -2.81 6.88 15.25
CA PRO A 102 -1.79 6.62 14.23
C PRO A 102 -0.53 7.45 14.47
N LEU A 103 0.18 7.21 15.58
CA LEU A 103 1.33 8.02 16.02
C LEU A 103 2.44 8.11 14.96
N GLN A 104 2.60 7.08 14.13
CA GLN A 104 3.59 7.05 13.05
C GLN A 104 3.36 8.11 11.96
N ASP A 105 2.12 8.60 11.82
CA ASP A 105 1.72 9.58 10.80
C ASP A 105 1.60 11.00 11.41
N LEU A 106 1.71 11.13 12.75
CA LEU A 106 1.57 12.40 13.45
C LEU A 106 2.93 13.05 13.71
N HIS A 107 2.94 14.39 13.69
CA HIS A 107 4.11 15.21 13.97
C HIS A 107 3.83 16.19 15.11
N GLY A 108 4.83 16.43 15.94
CA GLY A 108 4.71 17.28 17.12
C GLY A 108 4.13 16.55 18.34
N ILE A 109 3.55 17.30 19.28
CA ILE A 109 3.12 16.78 20.58
C ILE A 109 1.60 16.80 20.81
N ILE A 110 0.83 17.39 19.88
CA ILE A 110 -0.62 17.52 20.01
C ILE A 110 -1.31 16.49 19.13
N THR A 111 -2.10 15.61 19.73
CA THR A 111 -2.94 14.66 19.00
C THR A 111 -4.28 15.31 18.62
N PRO A 112 -4.69 15.31 17.34
CA PRO A 112 -6.01 15.78 16.96
C PRO A 112 -7.13 15.01 17.67
N ASN A 113 -8.18 15.69 18.13
CA ASN A 113 -9.29 15.07 18.88
C ASN A 113 -9.97 13.91 18.12
N GLY A 114 -10.01 13.96 16.78
CA GLY A 114 -10.53 12.87 15.95
C GLY A 114 -9.62 11.63 15.87
N LEU A 115 -8.38 11.72 16.38
CA LEU A 115 -7.36 10.67 16.33
C LEU A 115 -6.87 10.24 17.71
N HIS A 116 -7.28 10.92 18.79
CA HIS A 116 -6.96 10.49 20.16
C HIS A 116 -7.51 9.09 20.42
N PHE A 117 -6.72 8.17 20.94
CA PHE A 117 -7.17 6.79 21.11
C PHE A 117 -8.37 6.70 22.06
N GLU A 118 -9.15 5.63 21.93
CA GLU A 118 -10.34 5.41 22.74
C GLU A 118 -10.29 4.05 23.41
N ARG A 119 -10.66 4.02 24.70
CA ARG A 119 -10.91 2.81 25.46
C ARG A 119 -12.29 2.90 26.08
N HIS A 120 -13.17 1.96 25.74
CA HIS A 120 -14.50 1.84 26.34
C HIS A 120 -14.68 0.47 26.97
N HIS A 121 -15.50 0.36 28.02
CA HIS A 121 -15.93 -0.94 28.58
C HIS A 121 -17.38 -1.29 28.20
N GLY A 122 -18.13 -0.34 27.62
CA GLY A 122 -19.54 -0.48 27.24
C GLY A 122 -19.95 0.41 26.06
N GLY A 123 -19.01 0.82 25.22
CA GLY A 123 -19.23 1.76 24.12
C GLY A 123 -19.39 3.22 24.56
N VAL A 124 -19.71 4.09 23.61
CA VAL A 124 -19.93 5.54 23.84
C VAL A 124 -21.43 5.83 23.85
N PRO A 125 -22.02 6.29 24.97
CA PRO A 125 -23.42 6.66 25.00
C PRO A 125 -23.67 8.02 24.33
N ALA A 126 -24.78 8.14 23.61
CA ALA A 126 -25.26 9.42 23.08
C ALA A 126 -26.12 10.12 24.14
N ILE A 127 -25.47 10.85 25.06
CA ILE A 127 -26.15 11.54 26.15
C ILE A 127 -26.59 12.94 25.68
N ASN A 128 -27.88 13.23 25.79
CA ASN A 128 -28.39 14.59 25.64
C ASN A 128 -27.90 15.44 26.82
N PRO A 129 -27.18 16.56 26.59
CA PRO A 129 -26.68 17.40 27.69
C PRO A 129 -27.77 17.88 28.65
N ASN A 130 -29.01 18.06 28.18
CA ASN A 130 -30.14 18.48 29.01
C ASN A 130 -30.66 17.37 29.94
N GLU A 131 -30.38 16.10 29.60
CA GLU A 131 -30.77 14.91 30.37
C GLU A 131 -29.67 14.43 31.30
N HIS A 132 -28.44 14.92 31.15
CA HIS A 132 -27.31 14.57 32.03
C HIS A 132 -27.60 14.98 33.49
N ARG A 133 -27.26 14.11 34.45
CA ARG A 133 -27.44 14.31 35.89
C ARG A 133 -26.17 13.91 36.62
#